data_AF-A0A7X4FCB3-F1
#
_entry.id   AF-A0A7X4FCB3-F1
#
_cell.length_a   1.000
_cell.length_b   1.000
_cell.length_c   1.000
_cell.angle_alpha   90.00
_cell.angle_beta   90.00
_cell.angle_gamma   90.00
#
_symmetry.space_group_name_H-M   'P 1'
#
loop_
_entity.id
_entity.type
_entity.pdbx_description
1 polymer ?
#
loop_
_entity_poly.entity_id
_entity_poly.type
_entity_poly.pdbx_seq_one_letter_code
_entity_poly.pdbx_strand_id
1 'polypeptide(L)'
;RILKISQQGSTLSVESSTNEDMATLVPYLRHYLDLERDVPKLLAEVNKDAYIHRTIQALWGMHILNQELWETIASFILSQNNNVPRIRGIIHRLSERYGKKLKIGEYVDYSFPNPDDLATTTEEELRTYGTGYRASYLQNTARAVMSGELSLAALKQLPYLKAKQKLMERKGIGEKVADCICLFSLGHLAALPIDVWIKRIFETLYLRRRATHREIREFASNYFGDSVGYAQQYLFHYVHECPDWANAEHLSLIEL
;
A
#
# COMPACT_ATOMS: atom_id res chain seq x y z
N ARG A 1 1.98 -5.22 -17.62
CA ARG A 1 0.68 -5.50 -18.27
C ARG A 1 -0.25 -4.34 -17.98
N ILE A 2 -1.16 -3.98 -18.88
CA ILE A 2 -2.30 -3.11 -18.59
C ILE A 2 -3.52 -4.02 -18.47
N LEU A 3 -4.33 -3.80 -17.44
CA LEU A 3 -5.57 -4.54 -17.21
C LEU A 3 -6.73 -3.55 -17.18
N LYS A 4 -7.80 -3.86 -17.90
CA LYS A 4 -9.09 -3.19 -17.77
C LYS A 4 -10.04 -4.17 -17.10
N ILE A 5 -10.45 -3.83 -15.88
CA ILE A 5 -11.27 -4.68 -15.02
C ILE A 5 -12.62 -4.01 -14.83
N SER A 6 -13.70 -4.78 -15.00
CA SER A 6 -15.06 -4.34 -14.71
C SER A 6 -15.82 -5.44 -13.97
N GLN A 7 -16.78 -5.05 -13.13
CA GLN A 7 -17.57 -5.97 -12.33
C GLN A 7 -19.05 -5.83 -12.66
N GLN A 8 -19.73 -6.97 -12.85
CA GLN A 8 -21.19 -7.04 -12.91
C GLN A 8 -21.67 -8.16 -11.97
N GLY A 9 -22.29 -7.78 -10.86
CA GLY A 9 -22.65 -8.72 -9.79
C GLY A 9 -21.40 -9.43 -9.27
N SER A 10 -21.41 -10.77 -9.31
CA SER A 10 -20.28 -11.62 -8.91
C SER A 10 -19.27 -11.90 -10.03
N THR A 11 -19.45 -11.33 -11.22
CA THR A 11 -18.59 -11.60 -12.38
C THR A 11 -17.60 -10.46 -12.60
N LEU A 12 -16.31 -10.79 -12.64
CA LEU A 12 -15.24 -9.88 -13.06
C LEU A 12 -14.89 -10.13 -14.53
N SER A 13 -15.01 -9.11 -15.36
CA SER A 13 -14.57 -9.12 -16.76
C SER A 13 -13.22 -8.40 -16.85
N VAL A 14 -12.22 -9.07 -17.42
CA VAL A 14 -10.85 -8.57 -17.52
C VAL A 14 -10.36 -8.59 -18.96
N GLU A 15 -9.96 -7.44 -19.47
CA GLU A 15 -9.19 -7.31 -20.72
C GLU A 15 -7.72 -7.04 -20.37
N SER A 16 -6.77 -7.66 -21.08
CA SER A 16 -5.33 -7.52 -20.84
C SER A 16 -4.59 -7.01 -22.08
N SER A 17 -3.54 -6.22 -21.88
CA SER A 17 -2.60 -5.82 -22.96
C SER A 17 -1.68 -6.94 -23.43
N THR A 18 -1.72 -8.10 -22.77
CA THR A 18 -0.86 -9.26 -23.03
C THR A 18 -1.73 -10.44 -23.43
N ASN A 19 -1.24 -11.27 -24.37
CA ASN A 19 -1.90 -12.51 -24.78
C ASN A 19 -1.54 -13.68 -23.85
N GLU A 20 -1.48 -13.43 -22.53
CA GLU A 20 -1.22 -14.49 -21.55
C GLU A 20 -2.36 -15.50 -21.52
N ASP A 21 -2.03 -16.78 -21.34
CA ASP A 21 -3.05 -17.81 -21.18
C ASP A 21 -3.82 -17.64 -19.85
N MET A 22 -5.02 -18.21 -19.81
CA MET A 22 -5.87 -18.15 -18.63
C MET A 22 -5.26 -18.89 -17.43
N ALA A 23 -4.44 -19.91 -17.67
CA ALA A 23 -3.76 -20.68 -16.63
C ALA A 23 -2.73 -19.83 -15.86
N THR A 24 -2.21 -18.77 -16.48
CA THR A 24 -1.28 -17.81 -15.88
C THR A 24 -2.01 -16.57 -15.36
N LEU A 25 -2.92 -16.01 -16.16
CA LEU A 25 -3.59 -14.75 -15.82
C LEU A 25 -4.56 -14.89 -14.64
N VAL A 26 -5.32 -15.99 -14.56
CA VAL A 26 -6.32 -16.17 -13.50
C VAL A 26 -5.67 -16.30 -12.12
N PRO A 27 -4.65 -17.15 -11.89
CA PRO A 27 -3.96 -17.20 -10.60
C PRO A 27 -3.32 -15.85 -10.23
N TYR A 28 -2.72 -15.15 -11.20
CA TYR A 28 -2.20 -13.81 -10.99
C TYR A 28 -3.29 -12.85 -10.48
N LEU A 29 -4.46 -12.81 -11.14
CA LEU A 29 -5.55 -11.92 -10.75
C LEU A 29 -6.12 -12.26 -9.37
N ARG A 30 -6.33 -13.56 -9.10
CA ARG A 30 -6.82 -14.03 -7.78
C ARG A 30 -5.86 -13.63 -6.67
N HIS A 31 -4.56 -13.73 -6.92
CA HIS A 31 -3.54 -13.27 -5.98
C HIS A 31 -3.51 -11.74 -5.86
N TYR A 32 -3.35 -11.01 -6.96
CA TYR A 32 -3.20 -9.55 -6.97
C TYR A 32 -4.40 -8.83 -6.34
N LEU A 33 -5.63 -9.27 -6.64
CA LEU A 33 -6.86 -8.73 -6.09
C LEU A 33 -7.25 -9.38 -4.74
N ASP A 34 -6.47 -10.36 -4.26
CA ASP A 34 -6.67 -11.01 -2.98
C ASP A 34 -8.07 -11.65 -2.83
N LEU A 35 -8.56 -12.29 -3.90
CA LEU A 35 -9.95 -12.77 -4.02
C LEU A 35 -10.28 -14.00 -3.17
N GLU A 36 -9.25 -14.69 -2.66
CA GLU A 36 -9.40 -15.90 -1.84
C GLU A 36 -9.42 -15.61 -0.34
N ARG A 37 -9.17 -14.36 0.04
CA ARG A 37 -9.20 -13.95 1.43
C ARG A 37 -10.65 -13.92 1.94
N ASP A 38 -10.86 -14.53 3.11
CA ASP A 38 -12.12 -14.42 3.84
C ASP A 38 -12.23 -13.03 4.49
N VAL A 39 -12.46 -12.02 3.66
CA VAL A 39 -12.63 -10.63 4.09
C VAL A 39 -13.77 -10.49 5.11
N PRO A 40 -14.96 -11.12 4.95
CA PRO A 40 -16.02 -11.07 5.95
C PRO A 40 -15.56 -11.50 7.35
N LYS A 41 -14.77 -12.57 7.46
CA LYS A 41 -14.21 -13.00 8.75
C LYS A 41 -13.27 -11.93 9.35
N LEU A 42 -12.37 -11.38 8.55
CA LEU A 42 -11.43 -10.34 9.01
C LEU A 42 -12.18 -9.06 9.44
N LEU A 43 -13.22 -8.68 8.71
CA LEU A 43 -14.07 -7.54 9.06
C LEU A 43 -14.83 -7.79 10.36
N ALA A 44 -15.31 -9.01 10.59
CA ALA A 44 -15.94 -9.38 11.86
C ALA A 44 -14.96 -9.29 13.04
N GLU A 45 -13.68 -9.62 12.84
CA GLU A 45 -12.64 -9.50 13.88
C GLU A 45 -12.38 -8.05 14.28
N VAL A 46 -12.29 -7.13 13.31
CA VAL A 46 -11.99 -5.70 13.54
C VAL A 46 -13.22 -4.85 13.85
N ASN A 47 -14.43 -5.36 13.64
CA ASN A 47 -15.67 -4.66 13.91
C ASN A 47 -15.96 -4.60 15.43
N LYS A 48 -15.23 -3.73 16.15
CA LYS A 48 -15.24 -3.63 17.61
C LYS A 48 -16.17 -2.55 18.18
N ASP A 49 -16.52 -1.54 17.39
CA ASP A 49 -17.31 -0.38 17.81
C ASP A 49 -18.23 0.11 16.69
N ALA A 50 -19.14 1.02 17.02
CA ALA A 50 -20.12 1.51 16.05
C ALA A 50 -19.49 2.40 14.97
N TYR A 51 -18.31 2.99 15.22
CA TYR A 51 -17.62 3.80 14.24
C TYR A 51 -17.02 2.92 13.14
N ILE A 52 -16.23 1.92 13.50
CA ILE A 52 -15.66 0.98 12.52
C ILE A 52 -16.77 0.19 11.82
N HIS A 53 -17.87 -0.14 12.51
CA HIS A 53 -19.04 -0.74 11.89
C HIS A 53 -19.59 0.13 10.74
N ARG A 54 -19.83 1.41 11.02
CA ARG A 54 -20.32 2.38 10.03
C ARG A 54 -19.34 2.52 8.87
N THR A 55 -18.05 2.60 9.17
CA THR A 55 -16.99 2.66 8.16
C THR A 55 -16.98 1.40 7.26
N ILE A 56 -17.16 0.21 7.84
CA ILE A 56 -17.26 -1.06 7.09
C ILE A 56 -18.47 -1.06 6.15
N GLN A 57 -19.62 -0.57 6.62
CA GLN A 57 -20.84 -0.48 5.79
C GLN A 57 -20.66 0.49 4.62
N ALA A 58 -20.04 1.65 4.85
CA ALA A 58 -19.81 2.65 3.81
C ALA A 58 -18.85 2.17 2.72
N LEU A 59 -17.85 1.35 3.08
CA LEU A 59 -16.76 0.90 2.21
C LEU A 59 -16.79 -0.61 1.98
N TRP A 60 -17.98 -1.22 1.99
CA TRP A 60 -18.12 -2.66 1.86
C TRP A 60 -17.51 -3.16 0.53
N GLY A 61 -16.74 -4.25 0.61
CA GLY A 61 -16.08 -4.84 -0.57
C GLY A 61 -14.69 -4.29 -0.88
N MET A 62 -14.07 -3.50 0.01
CA MET A 62 -12.67 -3.10 -0.13
C MET A 62 -11.73 -4.29 0.13
N HIS A 63 -10.80 -4.52 -0.80
CA HIS A 63 -9.71 -5.49 -0.68
C HIS A 63 -8.36 -4.77 -0.59
N ILE A 64 -7.44 -5.34 0.17
CA ILE A 64 -6.03 -4.94 0.15
C ILE A 64 -5.33 -5.72 -0.97
N LEU A 65 -4.81 -5.02 -1.96
CA LEU A 65 -4.12 -5.64 -3.10
C LEU A 65 -2.79 -6.28 -2.68
N ASN A 66 -2.43 -7.39 -3.31
CA ASN A 66 -1.09 -7.99 -3.24
C ASN A 66 -0.23 -7.44 -4.38
N GLN A 67 0.25 -6.21 -4.21
CA GLN A 67 1.02 -5.50 -5.24
C GLN A 67 2.41 -6.09 -5.43
N GLU A 68 3.01 -5.83 -6.60
CA GLU A 68 4.38 -6.23 -6.88
C GLU A 68 5.34 -5.55 -5.89
N LEU A 69 6.27 -6.31 -5.32
CA LEU A 69 7.05 -5.90 -4.17
C LEU A 69 8.05 -4.79 -4.52
N TRP A 70 8.72 -4.88 -5.67
CA TRP A 70 9.65 -3.84 -6.10
C TRP A 70 8.91 -2.51 -6.38
N GLU A 71 7.83 -2.55 -7.15
CA GLU A 71 7.01 -1.39 -7.44
C GLU A 71 6.47 -0.75 -6.15
N THR A 72 6.06 -1.57 -5.17
CA THR A 72 5.60 -1.10 -3.86
C THR A 72 6.72 -0.40 -3.09
N ILE A 73 7.92 -1.01 -3.02
CA ILE A 73 9.09 -0.41 -2.35
C ILE A 73 9.41 0.96 -2.97
N ALA A 74 9.57 1.01 -4.30
CA ALA A 74 9.92 2.22 -5.02
C ALA A 74 8.84 3.31 -4.85
N SER A 75 7.56 2.94 -4.98
CA SER A 75 6.43 3.86 -4.83
C SER A 75 6.35 4.47 -3.43
N PHE A 76 6.53 3.66 -2.39
CA PHE A 76 6.49 4.18 -1.01
C PHE A 76 7.74 4.97 -0.63
N ILE A 77 8.92 4.68 -1.20
CA ILE A 77 10.08 5.59 -1.11
C ILE A 77 9.70 6.97 -1.68
N LEU A 78 9.07 7.02 -2.85
CA LEU A 78 8.63 8.25 -3.51
C LEU A 78 7.50 8.99 -2.74
N SER A 79 6.75 8.26 -1.91
CA SER A 79 5.63 8.80 -1.13
C SER A 79 6.02 9.66 0.07
N GLN A 80 7.23 9.51 0.60
CA GLN A 80 7.68 10.17 1.82
C GLN A 80 7.53 11.68 1.71
N ASN A 81 6.88 12.36 2.66
CA ASN A 81 6.70 13.83 2.64
C ASN A 81 6.27 14.38 1.25
N ASN A 82 5.24 13.77 0.66
CA ASN A 82 4.76 14.07 -0.68
C ASN A 82 3.22 13.94 -0.73
N ASN A 83 2.60 14.34 -1.84
CA ASN A 83 1.16 14.20 -2.05
C ASN A 83 0.84 13.26 -3.22
N VAL A 84 -0.33 12.61 -3.17
CA VAL A 84 -0.73 11.57 -4.12
C VAL A 84 -0.64 12.03 -5.59
N PRO A 85 -1.14 13.22 -6.00
CA PRO A 85 -1.00 13.68 -7.37
C PRO A 85 0.45 13.77 -7.84
N ARG A 86 1.35 14.33 -7.01
CA ARG A 86 2.77 14.44 -7.36
C ARG A 86 3.46 13.08 -7.40
N ILE A 87 3.15 12.17 -6.48
CA ILE A 87 3.69 10.79 -6.46
C ILE A 87 3.33 10.08 -7.77
N ARG A 88 2.04 10.10 -8.15
CA ARG A 88 1.55 9.51 -9.41
C ARG A 88 2.26 10.10 -10.62
N GLY A 89 2.44 11.43 -10.67
CA GLY A 89 3.17 12.08 -11.75
C GLY A 89 4.65 11.68 -11.85
N ILE A 90 5.33 11.47 -10.72
CA ILE A 90 6.72 10.99 -10.71
C ILE A 90 6.78 9.55 -11.24
N ILE A 91 5.91 8.66 -10.72
CA ILE A 91 5.84 7.26 -11.14
C ILE A 91 5.56 7.16 -12.65
N HIS A 92 4.61 7.93 -13.15
CA HIS A 92 4.27 7.94 -14.58
C HIS A 92 5.45 8.36 -15.45
N ARG A 93 6.14 9.46 -15.11
CA ARG A 93 7.33 9.90 -15.88
C ARG A 93 8.48 8.90 -15.85
N LEU A 94 8.71 8.25 -14.71
CA LEU A 94 9.72 7.20 -14.61
C LEU A 94 9.34 5.97 -15.44
N SER A 95 8.06 5.58 -15.41
CA SER A 95 7.53 4.46 -16.20
C SER A 95 7.59 4.77 -17.70
N GLU A 96 7.25 5.98 -18.13
CA GLU A 96 7.40 6.40 -19.53
C GLU A 96 8.85 6.37 -20.01
N ARG A 97 9.79 6.75 -19.15
CA ARG A 97 11.21 6.80 -19.49
C ARG A 97 11.88 5.43 -19.55
N TYR A 98 11.66 4.60 -18.52
CA TYR A 98 12.42 3.38 -18.26
C TYR A 98 11.57 2.11 -18.41
N GLY A 99 10.25 2.25 -18.44
CA GLY A 99 9.32 1.16 -18.62
C GLY A 99 9.16 0.73 -20.07
N LYS A 100 8.52 -0.43 -20.26
CA LYS A 100 8.13 -0.94 -21.57
C LYS A 100 6.80 -0.33 -21.97
N LYS A 101 6.71 0.17 -23.20
CA LYS A 101 5.44 0.64 -23.78
C LYS A 101 4.45 -0.53 -23.91
N LEU A 102 3.23 -0.33 -23.44
CA LEU A 102 2.13 -1.29 -23.45
C LEU A 102 0.90 -0.66 -24.14
N LYS A 103 0.04 -1.49 -24.75
CA LYS A 103 -1.16 -1.01 -25.44
C LYS A 103 -2.34 -1.97 -25.21
N ILE A 104 -3.52 -1.44 -24.95
CA ILE A 104 -4.80 -2.17 -24.90
C ILE A 104 -5.88 -1.34 -25.59
N GLY A 105 -6.47 -1.86 -26.67
CA GLY A 105 -7.27 -1.02 -27.58
C GLY A 105 -6.45 0.18 -28.04
N GLU A 106 -6.98 1.41 -27.94
CA GLU A 106 -6.24 2.65 -28.23
C GLU A 106 -5.51 3.24 -27.02
N TYR A 107 -5.66 2.65 -25.83
CA TYR A 107 -5.00 3.11 -24.62
C TYR A 107 -3.54 2.65 -24.57
N VAL A 108 -2.63 3.59 -24.29
CA VAL A 108 -1.20 3.36 -24.19
C VAL A 108 -0.73 3.79 -22.80
N ASP A 109 0.08 2.95 -22.17
CA ASP A 109 0.77 3.25 -20.92
C ASP A 109 2.11 2.49 -20.89
N TYR A 110 2.84 2.59 -19.79
CA TYR A 110 4.17 1.99 -19.65
C TYR A 110 4.24 1.11 -18.40
N SER A 111 5.03 0.03 -18.46
CA SER A 111 5.31 -0.77 -17.26
C SER A 111 6.10 0.05 -16.24
N PHE A 112 6.02 -0.33 -14.96
CA PHE A 112 6.94 0.19 -13.97
C PHE A 112 8.40 -0.16 -14.33
N PRO A 113 9.39 0.70 -14.02
CA PRO A 113 10.82 0.42 -14.29
C PRO A 113 11.32 -0.79 -13.48
N ASN A 114 12.18 -1.61 -14.07
CA ASN A 114 12.84 -2.68 -13.31
C ASN A 114 13.92 -2.09 -12.37
N PRO A 115 14.36 -2.83 -11.33
CA PRO A 115 15.43 -2.36 -10.45
C PRO A 115 16.72 -2.00 -11.21
N ASP A 116 17.08 -2.80 -12.20
CA ASP A 116 18.23 -2.65 -13.08
C ASP A 116 18.21 -1.32 -13.85
N ASP A 117 17.05 -0.91 -14.38
CA ASP A 117 16.90 0.38 -15.06
C ASP A 117 17.26 1.55 -14.12
N LEU A 118 16.73 1.53 -12.89
CA LEU A 118 16.96 2.60 -11.92
C LEU A 118 18.34 2.52 -11.22
N ALA A 119 18.94 1.34 -11.17
CA ALA A 119 20.26 1.13 -10.54
C ALA A 119 21.42 1.68 -11.40
N THR A 120 21.27 1.61 -12.71
CA THR A 120 22.27 2.02 -13.72
C THR A 120 22.18 3.50 -14.11
N THR A 121 21.00 4.11 -13.99
CA THR A 121 20.79 5.56 -14.16
C THR A 121 21.54 6.38 -13.08
N THR A 122 21.83 7.66 -13.33
CA THR A 122 22.47 8.57 -12.36
C THR A 122 21.45 9.25 -11.42
N GLU A 123 21.89 9.68 -10.23
CA GLU A 123 21.00 10.39 -9.31
C GLU A 123 20.51 11.71 -9.91
N GLU A 124 21.38 12.40 -10.64
CA GLU A 124 21.07 13.66 -11.34
C GLU A 124 19.96 13.46 -12.37
N GLU A 125 20.01 12.39 -13.16
CA GLU A 125 18.96 12.07 -14.13
C GLU A 125 17.64 11.76 -13.43
N LEU A 126 17.65 10.96 -12.35
CA LEU A 126 16.43 10.68 -11.57
C LEU A 126 15.78 11.95 -11.00
N ARG A 127 16.60 12.96 -10.62
CA ARG A 127 16.10 14.24 -10.10
C ARG A 127 15.31 15.02 -11.14
N THR A 128 15.65 14.89 -12.44
CA THR A 128 14.91 15.55 -13.53
C THR A 128 13.44 15.12 -13.60
N TYR A 129 13.12 13.92 -13.12
CA TYR A 129 11.74 13.41 -13.04
C TYR A 129 10.98 13.84 -11.78
N GLY A 130 11.54 14.75 -10.96
CA GLY A 130 10.85 15.37 -9.82
C GLY A 130 10.92 14.57 -8.51
N THR A 131 11.77 13.53 -8.46
CA THR A 131 12.03 12.68 -7.29
C THR A 131 12.64 13.47 -6.11
N GLY A 132 13.41 14.52 -6.39
CA GLY A 132 14.07 15.36 -5.39
C GLY A 132 15.12 14.57 -4.60
N TYR A 133 15.20 14.78 -3.27
CA TYR A 133 16.16 14.06 -2.42
C TYR A 133 15.98 12.53 -2.42
N ARG A 134 14.79 12.04 -2.81
CA ARG A 134 14.44 10.61 -2.86
C ARG A 134 15.15 9.89 -4.00
N ALA A 135 15.72 10.62 -4.97
CA ALA A 135 16.52 10.04 -6.06
C ALA A 135 17.61 9.11 -5.52
N SER A 136 18.39 9.58 -4.54
CA SER A 136 19.44 8.80 -3.90
C SER A 136 18.89 7.53 -3.21
N TYR A 137 17.72 7.61 -2.57
CA TYR A 137 17.11 6.48 -1.86
C TYR A 137 16.60 5.43 -2.84
N LEU A 138 15.94 5.89 -3.90
CA LEU A 138 15.42 5.04 -4.97
C LEU A 138 16.55 4.28 -5.67
N GLN A 139 17.59 5.00 -6.13
CA GLN A 139 18.74 4.40 -6.82
C GLN A 139 19.50 3.42 -5.91
N ASN A 140 19.80 3.82 -4.66
CA ASN A 140 20.52 2.92 -3.76
C ASN A 140 19.71 1.67 -3.42
N THR A 141 18.38 1.79 -3.30
CA THR A 141 17.52 0.62 -3.08
C THR A 141 17.46 -0.26 -4.33
N ALA A 142 17.36 0.33 -5.52
CA ALA A 142 17.43 -0.38 -6.79
C ALA A 142 18.73 -1.19 -6.93
N ARG A 143 19.87 -0.58 -6.60
CA ARG A 143 21.19 -1.25 -6.61
C ARG A 143 21.26 -2.43 -5.63
N ALA A 144 20.68 -2.30 -4.45
CA ALA A 144 20.66 -3.39 -3.47
C ALA A 144 19.76 -4.56 -3.89
N VAL A 145 18.65 -4.26 -4.58
CA VAL A 145 17.82 -5.30 -5.19
C VAL A 145 18.60 -6.01 -6.31
N MET A 146 19.22 -5.23 -7.21
CA MET A 146 20.01 -5.75 -8.33
C MET A 146 21.22 -6.59 -7.87
N SER A 147 21.92 -6.18 -6.80
CA SER A 147 23.07 -6.91 -6.26
C SER A 147 22.71 -8.12 -5.41
N GLY A 148 21.42 -8.28 -5.05
CA GLY A 148 20.95 -9.31 -4.12
C GLY A 148 21.13 -8.99 -2.64
N GLU A 149 21.71 -7.84 -2.28
CA GLU A 149 21.81 -7.35 -0.88
C GLU A 149 20.40 -7.25 -0.24
N LEU A 150 19.42 -6.83 -1.04
CA LEU A 150 18.00 -6.86 -0.69
C LEU A 150 17.25 -7.87 -1.57
N SER A 151 17.26 -9.14 -1.15
CA SER A 151 16.51 -10.19 -1.85
C SER A 151 15.00 -10.06 -1.63
N LEU A 152 14.29 -9.72 -2.71
CA LEU A 152 12.82 -9.65 -2.74
C LEU A 152 12.16 -11.00 -2.43
N ALA A 153 12.74 -12.09 -2.93
CA ALA A 153 12.25 -13.43 -2.67
C ALA A 153 12.39 -13.81 -1.18
N ALA A 154 13.51 -13.44 -0.56
CA ALA A 154 13.72 -13.68 0.87
C ALA A 154 12.76 -12.85 1.74
N LEU A 155 12.52 -11.57 1.38
CA LEU A 155 11.57 -10.70 2.09
C LEU A 155 10.17 -11.30 2.17
N LYS A 156 9.68 -11.92 1.08
CA LYS A 156 8.35 -12.57 1.03
C LYS A 156 8.20 -13.75 2.00
N GLN A 157 9.30 -14.33 2.47
CA GLN A 157 9.29 -15.47 3.39
C GLN A 157 9.49 -15.06 4.86
N LEU A 158 9.78 -13.78 5.12
CA LEU A 158 10.06 -13.32 6.48
C LEU A 158 8.76 -13.06 7.26
N PRO A 159 8.73 -13.36 8.56
CA PRO A 159 7.69 -12.84 9.44
C PRO A 159 7.70 -11.31 9.47
N TYR A 160 6.53 -10.71 9.69
CA TYR A 160 6.31 -9.26 9.63
C TYR A 160 7.41 -8.41 10.29
N LEU A 161 7.72 -8.66 11.57
CA LEU A 161 8.70 -7.85 12.28
C LEU A 161 10.12 -7.96 11.68
N LYS A 162 10.49 -9.14 11.18
CA LYS A 162 11.78 -9.36 10.51
C LYS A 162 11.81 -8.70 9.13
N ALA A 163 10.73 -8.82 8.36
CA ALA A 163 10.59 -8.14 7.07
C ALA A 163 10.69 -6.62 7.23
N LYS A 164 9.95 -6.06 8.18
CA LYS A 164 9.97 -4.64 8.53
C LYS A 164 11.38 -4.17 8.90
N GLN A 165 12.05 -4.88 9.81
CA GLN A 165 13.41 -4.53 10.21
C GLN A 165 14.38 -4.56 9.02
N LYS A 166 14.31 -5.60 8.18
CA LYS A 166 15.16 -5.75 7.00
C LYS A 166 14.96 -4.61 6.00
N LEU A 167 13.71 -4.20 5.78
CA LEU A 167 13.36 -3.06 4.94
C LEU A 167 13.94 -1.74 5.50
N MET A 168 13.87 -1.55 6.82
CA MET A 168 14.34 -0.33 7.50
C MET A 168 15.88 -0.18 7.54
N GLU A 169 16.64 -1.23 7.20
CA GLU A 169 18.09 -1.11 6.97
C GLU A 169 18.41 -0.21 5.76
N ARG A 170 17.45 -0.04 4.83
CA ARG A 170 17.64 0.82 3.65
C ARG A 170 17.39 2.29 3.98
N LYS A 171 18.36 3.13 3.63
CA LYS A 171 18.21 4.58 3.73
C LYS A 171 17.00 5.05 2.91
N GLY A 172 16.09 5.78 3.57
CA GLY A 172 14.84 6.23 2.97
C GLY A 172 13.66 5.28 3.17
N ILE A 173 13.81 4.19 3.93
CA ILE A 173 12.69 3.37 4.39
C ILE A 173 12.58 3.48 5.91
N GLY A 174 11.69 4.36 6.38
CA GLY A 174 11.32 4.46 7.80
C GLY A 174 10.15 3.54 8.16
N GLU A 175 9.73 3.56 9.44
CA GLU A 175 8.67 2.68 9.94
C GLU A 175 7.40 2.67 9.08
N LYS A 176 6.86 3.85 8.75
CA LYS A 176 5.63 3.98 7.95
C LYS A 176 5.80 3.35 6.57
N VAL A 177 6.92 3.60 5.91
CA VAL A 177 7.21 3.07 4.56
C VAL A 177 7.34 1.56 4.61
N ALA A 178 8.06 1.03 5.61
CA ALA A 178 8.20 -0.41 5.81
C ALA A 178 6.85 -1.09 6.09
N ASP A 179 5.99 -0.47 6.92
CA ASP A 179 4.64 -0.97 7.18
C ASP A 179 3.77 -0.97 5.92
N CYS A 180 3.85 0.08 5.10
CA CYS A 180 3.15 0.10 3.81
C CYS A 180 3.59 -1.07 2.91
N ILE A 181 4.91 -1.32 2.80
CA ILE A 181 5.43 -2.44 2.00
C ILE A 181 4.93 -3.77 2.58
N CYS A 182 5.00 -3.94 3.90
CA CYS A 182 4.54 -5.14 4.59
C CYS A 182 3.05 -5.42 4.35
N LEU A 183 2.21 -4.39 4.40
CA LEU A 183 0.76 -4.51 4.21
C LEU A 183 0.39 -4.76 2.75
N PHE A 184 0.93 -3.97 1.83
CA PHE A 184 0.45 -3.90 0.43
C PHE A 184 1.17 -4.85 -0.53
N SER A 185 2.25 -5.53 -0.10
CA SER A 185 3.02 -6.41 -1.00
C SER A 185 3.59 -7.67 -0.35
N LEU A 186 3.64 -7.73 1.00
CA LEU A 186 4.06 -8.93 1.73
C LEU A 186 2.90 -9.64 2.45
N GLY A 187 1.69 -9.08 2.40
CA GLY A 187 0.48 -9.69 2.98
C GLY A 187 0.42 -9.72 4.50
N HIS A 188 1.25 -8.91 5.19
CA HIS A 188 1.26 -8.85 6.66
C HIS A 188 0.12 -7.96 7.18
N LEU A 189 -1.03 -8.56 7.50
CA LEU A 189 -2.21 -7.84 7.99
C LEU A 189 -2.02 -7.16 9.35
N ALA A 190 -1.06 -7.62 10.15
CA ALA A 190 -0.68 -6.98 11.40
C ALA A 190 0.15 -5.69 11.20
N ALA A 191 0.49 -5.34 9.95
CA ALA A 191 1.19 -4.11 9.64
C ALA A 191 0.28 -2.89 9.80
N LEU A 192 0.80 -1.86 10.46
CA LEU A 192 0.07 -0.63 10.76
C LEU A 192 0.84 0.59 10.26
N PRO A 193 0.61 1.04 9.01
CA PRO A 193 1.22 2.26 8.51
C PRO A 193 0.64 3.49 9.21
N ILE A 194 1.42 4.09 10.11
CA ILE A 194 1.01 5.32 10.82
C ILE A 194 1.56 6.54 10.08
N ASP A 195 0.68 7.20 9.33
CA ASP A 195 0.93 8.53 8.79
C ASP A 195 0.24 9.61 9.65
N VAL A 196 0.23 10.85 9.17
CA VAL A 196 -0.38 11.98 9.90
C VAL A 196 -1.90 11.83 10.07
N TRP A 197 -2.59 11.16 9.15
CA TRP A 197 -4.03 10.96 9.20
C TRP A 197 -4.40 9.81 10.13
N ILE A 198 -3.74 8.66 10.00
CA ILE A 198 -3.91 7.54 10.92
C ILE A 198 -3.57 7.96 12.35
N LYS A 199 -2.49 8.71 12.54
CA LYS A 199 -2.16 9.26 13.85
C LYS A 199 -3.30 10.12 14.41
N ARG A 200 -3.84 11.04 13.59
CA ARG A 200 -4.96 11.91 13.99
C ARG A 200 -6.22 11.11 14.31
N ILE A 201 -6.54 10.08 13.52
CA ILE A 201 -7.68 9.19 13.76
C ILE A 201 -7.57 8.54 15.14
N PHE A 202 -6.44 7.91 15.45
CA PHE A 202 -6.25 7.27 16.75
C PHE A 202 -6.26 8.25 17.91
N GLU A 203 -5.63 9.41 17.78
CA GLU A 203 -5.62 10.45 18.83
C GLU A 203 -7.01 11.04 19.08
N THR A 204 -7.82 11.23 18.03
CA THR A 204 -9.11 11.90 18.11
C THR A 204 -10.25 10.97 18.47
N LEU A 205 -10.31 9.78 17.87
CA LEU A 205 -11.44 8.85 18.00
C LEU A 205 -11.27 7.88 19.17
N TYR A 206 -10.07 7.34 19.33
CA TYR A 206 -9.83 6.23 20.24
C TYR A 206 -9.16 6.68 21.53
N LEU A 207 -7.97 7.27 21.44
CA LEU A 207 -7.15 7.60 22.61
C LEU A 207 -7.60 8.89 23.32
N ARG A 208 -8.29 9.79 22.61
CA ARG A 208 -8.75 11.10 23.12
C ARG A 208 -7.64 11.99 23.70
N ARG A 209 -6.41 11.79 23.22
CA ARG A 209 -5.22 12.56 23.61
C ARG A 209 -4.14 12.45 22.55
N ARG A 210 -3.11 13.28 22.68
CA ARG A 210 -1.89 13.08 21.92
C ARG A 210 -1.18 11.79 22.34
N ALA A 211 -0.65 11.07 21.37
CA ALA A 211 0.02 9.79 21.54
C ALA A 211 1.20 9.64 20.59
N THR A 212 2.21 8.92 21.07
CA THR A 212 3.36 8.47 20.29
C THR A 212 2.94 7.34 19.34
N HIS A 213 3.74 7.09 18.29
CA HIS A 213 3.49 5.95 17.40
C HIS A 213 3.51 4.62 18.14
N ARG A 214 4.33 4.48 19.20
CA ARG A 214 4.39 3.26 20.01
C ARG A 214 3.06 3.01 20.73
N GLU A 215 2.52 4.03 21.41
CA GLU A 215 1.22 3.92 22.11
C GLU A 215 0.09 3.61 21.14
N ILE A 216 0.08 4.21 19.95
CA ILE A 216 -0.92 3.93 18.92
C ILE A 216 -0.83 2.48 18.45
N ARG A 217 0.38 1.96 18.19
CA ARG A 217 0.56 0.57 17.78
C ARG A 217 0.10 -0.41 18.86
N GLU A 218 0.46 -0.16 20.11
CA GLU A 218 0.08 -1.00 21.24
C GLU A 218 -1.45 -1.05 21.41
N PHE A 219 -2.10 0.12 21.42
CA PHE A 219 -3.55 0.19 21.47
C PHE A 219 -4.20 -0.53 20.28
N ALA A 220 -3.80 -0.18 19.05
CA ALA A 220 -4.44 -0.69 17.84
C ALA A 220 -4.28 -2.21 17.69
N SER A 221 -3.12 -2.76 18.06
CA SER A 221 -2.89 -4.21 18.05
C SER A 221 -3.73 -4.93 19.10
N ASN A 222 -3.85 -4.37 20.31
CA ASN A 222 -4.69 -4.94 21.36
C ASN A 222 -6.19 -4.87 21.00
N TYR A 223 -6.61 -3.79 20.35
CA TYR A 223 -8.02 -3.54 20.03
C TYR A 223 -8.49 -4.28 18.77
N PHE A 224 -7.73 -4.19 17.67
CA PHE A 224 -8.10 -4.77 16.37
C PHE A 224 -7.42 -6.11 16.05
N GLY A 225 -6.48 -6.56 16.88
CA GLY A 225 -5.78 -7.84 16.70
C GLY A 225 -4.89 -7.88 15.45
N ASP A 226 -4.65 -9.09 14.95
CA ASP A 226 -3.78 -9.34 13.80
C ASP A 226 -4.34 -8.81 12.46
N SER A 227 -5.60 -8.38 12.46
CA SER A 227 -6.31 -7.82 11.30
C SER A 227 -6.30 -6.29 11.29
N VAL A 228 -5.49 -5.63 12.15
CA VAL A 228 -5.41 -4.16 12.29
C VAL A 228 -5.14 -3.43 10.97
N GLY A 229 -4.44 -4.04 10.01
CA GLY A 229 -4.22 -3.48 8.68
C GLY A 229 -5.53 -3.24 7.93
N TYR A 230 -6.52 -4.14 8.05
CA TYR A 230 -7.86 -3.93 7.49
C TYR A 230 -8.57 -2.78 8.21
N ALA A 231 -8.58 -2.75 9.54
CA ALA A 231 -9.17 -1.65 10.30
C ALA A 231 -8.58 -0.29 9.87
N GLN A 232 -7.25 -0.23 9.72
CA GLN A 232 -6.55 0.97 9.28
C GLN A 232 -6.97 1.43 7.89
N GLN A 233 -7.12 0.52 6.91
CA GLN A 233 -7.56 0.89 5.56
C GLN A 233 -8.96 1.49 5.58
N TYR A 234 -9.88 0.82 6.28
CA TYR A 234 -11.26 1.25 6.41
C TYR A 234 -11.35 2.64 7.04
N LEU A 235 -10.69 2.85 8.18
CA LEU A 235 -10.65 4.16 8.85
C LEU A 235 -10.00 5.24 7.97
N PHE A 236 -8.90 4.93 7.29
CA PHE A 236 -8.19 5.88 6.43
C PHE A 236 -9.09 6.39 5.30
N HIS A 237 -9.71 5.48 4.57
CA HIS A 237 -10.54 5.83 3.41
C HIS A 237 -11.79 6.59 3.83
N TYR A 238 -12.46 6.16 4.90
CA TYR A 238 -13.68 6.81 5.37
C TYR A 238 -13.44 8.26 5.81
N VAL A 239 -12.34 8.53 6.52
CA VAL A 239 -11.97 9.91 6.91
C VAL A 239 -11.66 10.80 5.70
N HIS A 240 -11.16 10.24 4.60
CA HIS A 240 -10.93 11.03 3.38
C HIS A 240 -12.21 11.31 2.59
N GLU A 241 -13.24 10.48 2.75
CA GLU A 241 -14.55 10.66 2.11
C GLU A 241 -15.56 11.43 2.98
N CYS A 242 -15.34 11.49 4.30
CA CYS A 242 -16.21 12.16 5.27
C CYS A 242 -15.49 13.36 5.94
N PRO A 243 -15.75 14.60 5.50
CA PRO A 243 -15.08 15.80 6.06
C PRO A 243 -15.33 16.01 7.57
N ASP A 244 -16.51 15.62 8.07
CA ASP A 244 -16.95 15.80 9.47
C ASP A 244 -16.76 14.54 10.34
N TRP A 245 -15.82 13.68 9.96
CA TRP A 245 -15.52 12.38 10.59
C TRP A 245 -15.23 12.42 12.11
N ALA A 246 -15.01 13.61 12.69
CA ALA A 246 -14.73 13.81 14.12
C ALA A 246 -15.75 14.71 14.84
N ASN A 247 -16.95 14.90 14.28
CA ASN A 247 -18.02 15.66 14.94
C ASN A 247 -18.60 14.92 16.16
N ALA A 248 -19.44 15.58 16.96
CA ALA A 248 -20.00 15.00 18.19
C ALA A 248 -20.72 13.65 17.98
N GLU A 249 -21.44 13.49 16.87
CA GLU A 249 -22.13 12.24 16.50
C GLU A 249 -21.12 11.11 16.26
N HIS A 250 -20.06 11.37 15.49
CA HIS A 250 -19.02 10.38 15.25
C HIS A 250 -18.27 10.01 16.53
N LEU A 251 -17.99 10.99 17.39
CA LEU A 251 -17.32 10.74 18.64
C LEU A 251 -18.17 9.91 19.60
N SER A 252 -19.51 9.98 19.53
CA SER A 252 -20.39 9.15 20.36
C SER A 252 -20.50 7.70 19.90
N LEU A 253 -19.99 7.36 18.71
CA LEU A 253 -19.97 5.97 18.21
C LEU A 253 -18.89 5.10 18.88
N ILE A 254 -18.00 5.72 19.64
CA ILE A 254 -16.89 5.05 20.32
C ILE A 254 -17.10 5.22 21.83
N GLU A 255 -17.78 4.23 22.40
CA GLU A 255 -17.89 4.03 23.84
C GLU A 255 -16.85 2.95 24.22
N LEU A 256 -15.66 3.39 24.62
CA LEU A 256 -14.57 2.52 25.08
C LEU A 256 -14.72 2.15 26.55
#